data_AF-A0A7D7ZXB9-F1
#
_entry.id   AF-A0A7D7ZXB9-F1
#
_cell.length_a   1.000
_cell.length_b   1.000
_cell.length_c   1.000
_cell.angle_alpha   90.00
_cell.angle_beta   90.00
_cell.angle_gamma   90.00
#
_symmetry.space_group_name_H-M   'P 1'
#
loop_
_entity.id
_entity.type
_entity.pdbx_description
1 polymer ?
#
loop_
_entity_poly.entity_id
_entity_poly.type
_entity_poly.pdbx_seq_one_letter_code
_entity_poly.pdbx_strand_id
1 'polypeptide(L)' 'MFPASDGRECYRGLKEYFEYYNTQRRHQSIGNQHPQTIYQQTLKIAA' A
#
# COMPACT_ATOMS: atom_id res chain seq x y z
N MET A 1 -15.87 -6.60 -15.84
CA MET A 1 -15.03 -6.80 -14.64
C MET A 1 -14.01 -7.87 -15.01
N PHE A 2 -12.72 -7.68 -14.71
CA PHE A 2 -11.65 -8.62 -15.06
C PHE A 2 -11.18 -9.32 -13.77
N PRO A 3 -11.90 -10.36 -13.30
CA PRO A 3 -11.47 -11.11 -12.13
C PRO A 3 -10.18 -11.87 -12.45
N ALA A 4 -9.40 -12.17 -11.41
CA ALA A 4 -8.24 -13.04 -11.53
C ALA A 4 -8.67 -14.44 -11.99
N SER A 5 -7.85 -15.06 -12.84
CA SER A 5 -8.11 -16.36 -13.47
C SER A 5 -7.89 -17.53 -12.51
N ASP A 6 -6.97 -17.38 -11.54
CA ASP A 6 -6.71 -18.35 -10.50
C ASP A 6 -6.29 -17.69 -9.17
N GLY A 7 -6.11 -18.50 -8.12
CA GLY A 7 -5.71 -18.01 -6.80
C GLY A 7 -4.30 -17.41 -6.76
N ARG A 8 -3.38 -17.83 -7.65
CA ARG A 8 -2.02 -17.28 -7.71
C ARG A 8 -2.04 -15.89 -8.34
N GLU A 9 -2.81 -15.70 -9.40
CA GLU A 9 -3.01 -14.40 -10.03
C GLU A 9 -3.69 -13.43 -9.05
N CYS A 10 -4.70 -13.89 -8.30
CA CYS A 10 -5.35 -13.11 -7.25
C CYS A 10 -4.33 -12.67 -6.18
N TYR A 11 -3.52 -13.61 -5.66
CA TYR A 11 -2.50 -13.31 -4.68
C TYR A 11 -1.47 -12.28 -5.20
N ARG A 12 -0.99 -12.45 -6.44
CA ARG A 12 -0.04 -11.53 -7.07
C ARG A 12 -0.65 -10.13 -7.19
N GLY A 13 -1.88 -10.02 -7.69
CA GLY A 13 -2.57 -8.73 -7.85
C GLY A 13 -2.78 -8.02 -6.51
N LEU A 14 -3.15 -8.74 -5.45
CA LEU A 14 -3.27 -8.17 -4.10
C LEU A 14 -1.92 -7.68 -3.58
N LYS A 15 -0.86 -8.47 -3.74
CA LYS A 15 0.50 -8.07 -3.34
C LYS A 15 0.94 -6.80 -4.06
N GLU A 16 0.80 -6.76 -5.38
CA GLU A 16 1.15 -5.60 -6.21
C GLU A 16 0.33 -4.36 -5.81
N TYR A 17 -0.97 -4.53 -5.55
CA TYR A 17 -1.82 -3.44 -5.13
C TYR A 17 -1.42 -2.90 -3.75
N PHE A 18 -1.13 -3.75 -2.78
CA PHE A 18 -0.70 -3.31 -1.45
C PHE A 18 0.66 -2.60 -1.51
N GLU A 19 1.58 -3.07 -2.34
CA GLU A 19 2.86 -2.38 -2.56
C GLU A 19 2.63 -0.99 -3.16
N TYR A 20 1.90 -0.89 -4.26
CA TYR A 20 1.55 0.37 -4.89
C TYR A 20 0.85 1.34 -3.92
N TYR A 21 -0.17 0.87 -3.19
CA TYR A 21 -0.94 1.68 -2.25
C TYR A 21 -0.07 2.28 -1.15
N ASN A 22 0.84 1.47 -0.60
CA ASN A 22 1.64 1.85 0.56
C ASN A 22 2.89 2.67 0.21
N THR A 23 3.46 2.47 -0.98
CA THR A 23 4.80 3.01 -1.31
C THR A 23 4.79 4.02 -2.45
N GLN A 24 3.78 4.01 -3.33
CA GLN A 24 3.75 4.84 -4.54
C GLN A 24 2.58 5.84 -4.56
N ARG A 25 1.38 5.41 -4.13
CA ARG A 25 0.19 6.27 -4.12
C ARG A 25 0.24 7.25 -2.95
N ARG A 26 0.04 8.53 -3.25
CA ARG A 26 -0.19 9.58 -2.25
C ARG A 26 -1.65 9.64 -1.85
N HIS A 27 -1.92 9.87 -0.56
CA HIS A 27 -3.28 9.88 -0.02
C HIS A 27 -3.58 11.23 0.63
N GLN A 28 -4.66 11.87 0.19
CA GLN A 28 -5.04 13.22 0.64
C GLN A 28 -5.35 13.27 2.14
N SER A 29 -5.94 12.21 2.69
CA SER A 29 -6.29 12.11 4.12
C SER A 29 -5.08 12.13 5.05
N ILE A 30 -3.88 11.84 4.55
CA ILE A 30 -2.61 11.89 5.29
C ILE A 30 -1.67 12.93 4.68
N GLY A 31 -2.22 14.08 4.27
CA GLY A 31 -1.43 15.23 3.82
C GLY A 31 -0.69 14.99 2.51
N ASN A 32 -1.26 14.18 1.60
CA ASN A 32 -0.63 13.76 0.34
C ASN A 32 0.68 12.99 0.54
N GLN A 33 0.86 12.30 1.67
CA GLN A 33 1.99 11.41 1.90
C GLN A 33 1.66 9.96 1.54
N HIS A 34 2.69 9.10 1.51
CA HIS A 34 2.54 7.66 1.36
C HIS A 34 2.33 7.01 2.74
N PRO A 35 1.50 5.97 2.85
CA PRO A 35 1.23 5.31 4.14
C PRO A 35 2.50 4.79 4.80
N GLN A 36 3.45 4.24 4.02
CA GLN A 36 4.73 3.78 4.54
C GLN A 36 5.53 4.90 5.21
N THR A 37 5.54 6.11 4.63
CA THR A 37 6.24 7.26 5.22
C THR A 37 5.70 7.60 6.60
N ILE A 38 4.37 7.65 6.74
CA ILE A 38 3.72 7.91 8.02
C ILE A 38 4.06 6.83 9.04
N TYR A 39 3.94 5.55 8.65
CA TYR A 39 4.25 4.43 9.54
C TYR A 39 5.69 4.48 10.07
N GLN A 40 6.66 4.74 9.19
CA GLN A 40 8.07 4.88 9.58
C GLN A 40 8.31 6.07 10.51
N GLN A 41 7.62 7.20 10.29
CA GLN A 41 7.69 8.36 11.18
C GLN A 41 7.12 8.03 12.56
N THR A 42 5.97 7.35 12.63
CA THR A 42 5.36 6.94 13.89
C THR A 42 6.27 5.99 14.68
N LEU A 43 6.93 5.02 14.01
CA LEU A 43 7.89 4.13 14.67
C LEU A 43 9.09 4.89 15.25
N LYS A 44 9.60 5.93 14.57
CA LYS A 44 10.70 6.75 15.08
C LYS A 44 10.31 7.59 16.30
N ILE A 45 9.04 8.02 16.38
CA ILE A 45 8.53 8.79 17.53
C ILE A 45 8.33 7.88 18.74
N ALA A 46 7.97 6.61 18.52
CA ALA A 46 7.74 5.64 19.58
C ALA A 46 9.02 5.01 20.16
N ALA A 47 10.16 5.19 19.50
CA ALA A 47 11.48 4.68 19.91
C ALA A 47 12.23 5.72 20.75
#